data_AF-X0K076-F1
#
_entry.id   AF-X0K076-F1
#
_cell.length_a   1.000
_cell.length_b   1.000
_cell.length_c   1.000
_cell.angle_alpha   90.00
_cell.angle_beta   90.00
_cell.angle_gamma   90.00
#
_symmetry.space_group_name_H-M   'P 1'
#
loop_
_entity.id
_entity.type
_entity.pdbx_description
1 polymer ?
#
loop_
_entity_poly.entity_id
_entity_poly.type
_entity_poly.pdbx_seq_one_letter_code
_entity_poly.pdbx_strand_id
1 'polypeptide(L)'
;MGSEFGSVSGGYIVLQGPLIKACLSMNMIDLSNRLTEEQALEFVPGGKLRFVQNRVTVPGGPTVATMGAYAHLSVTRALLDDVIPTVLAEEVVDIYLSVFYCRFNRDGSPVGQALVLVRGIEKGEFRRIGQVGMTGETIEPWAENRDFSKFAPLTDDEEFLSMGDRPGIYNYRIV
;
A
#
# COMPACT_ATOMS: atom_id res chain seq x y z
N MET A 1 -22.38 18.61 11.08
CA MET A 1 -22.03 17.25 10.64
C MET A 1 -20.75 17.35 9.84
N GLY A 2 -19.65 16.78 10.34
CA GLY A 2 -18.36 16.74 9.65
C GLY A 2 -18.21 15.40 8.94
N SER A 3 -17.45 15.40 7.84
CA SER A 3 -17.10 14.18 7.08
C SER A 3 -16.47 13.14 8.00
N GLU A 4 -16.98 11.92 7.93
CA GLU A 4 -16.48 10.71 8.60
C GLU A 4 -15.05 10.33 8.15
N PHE A 5 -14.57 10.96 7.07
CA PHE A 5 -13.22 10.82 6.54
C PHE A 5 -12.37 12.10 6.74
N GLY A 6 -12.83 13.03 7.59
CA GLY A 6 -12.09 14.20 8.05
C GLY A 6 -12.23 15.48 7.22
N SER A 7 -11.53 16.54 7.63
CA SER A 7 -11.70 17.91 7.14
C SER A 7 -10.59 18.34 6.18
N VAL A 8 -10.94 19.07 5.12
CA VAL A 8 -9.96 19.80 4.30
C VAL A 8 -9.60 21.10 5.02
N SER A 9 -8.33 21.26 5.35
CA SER A 9 -7.79 22.50 5.93
C SER A 9 -6.50 22.82 5.21
N GLY A 10 -6.26 24.08 4.82
CA GLY A 10 -4.98 24.52 4.25
C GLY A 10 -4.45 23.77 3.02
N GLY A 11 -5.29 23.05 2.26
CA GLY A 11 -4.89 22.29 1.07
C GLY A 11 -4.55 20.80 1.30
N TYR A 12 -4.65 20.30 2.55
CA TYR A 12 -4.44 18.90 2.90
C TYR A 12 -5.72 18.21 3.37
N ILE A 13 -5.78 16.89 3.19
CA ILE A 13 -6.85 16.03 3.69
C ILE A 13 -6.41 15.45 5.03
N VAL A 14 -7.15 15.71 6.11
CA VAL A 14 -6.95 15.00 7.38
C VAL A 14 -7.78 13.73 7.34
N LEU A 15 -7.17 12.56 7.46
CA LEU A 15 -7.89 11.29 7.60
C LEU A 15 -7.79 10.79 9.05
N GLN A 16 -8.89 10.19 9.52
CA GLN A 16 -8.92 9.39 10.74
C GLN A 16 -9.25 7.95 10.37
N GLY A 17 -8.32 7.02 10.59
CA GLY A 17 -8.55 5.65 10.18
C GLY A 17 -7.36 4.73 10.38
N PRO A 18 -7.46 3.47 9.91
CA PRO A 18 -6.36 2.53 9.99
C PRO A 18 -5.20 2.98 9.12
N LEU A 19 -4.00 2.97 9.70
CA LEU A 19 -2.75 3.20 9.01
C LEU A 19 -1.81 2.04 9.33
N ILE A 20 -1.37 1.33 8.29
CA ILE A 20 -0.60 0.10 8.44
C ILE A 20 0.76 0.29 7.79
N LYS A 21 1.85 0.06 8.53
CA LYS A 21 3.20 0.01 7.94
C LYS A 21 3.31 -1.22 7.04
N ALA A 22 3.79 -1.03 5.84
CA ALA A 22 3.94 -2.07 4.84
C ALA A 22 5.23 -1.85 4.05
N CYS A 23 5.61 -2.84 3.26
CA CYS A 23 6.76 -2.75 2.37
C CYS A 23 6.27 -2.88 0.93
N LEU A 24 6.74 -1.98 0.07
CA LEU A 24 6.56 -2.02 -1.36
C LEU A 24 7.84 -2.52 -2.00
N SER A 25 7.80 -3.68 -2.64
CA SER A 25 8.88 -4.17 -3.48
C SER A 25 8.60 -3.88 -4.95
N MET A 26 9.60 -3.30 -5.62
CA MET A 26 9.55 -2.97 -7.03
C MET A 26 10.54 -3.83 -7.79
N ASN A 27 10.04 -4.78 -8.59
CA ASN A 27 10.88 -5.60 -9.45
C ASN A 27 10.85 -5.05 -10.88
N MET A 28 12.00 -4.58 -11.38
CA MET A 28 12.15 -4.17 -12.76
C MET A 28 12.54 -5.34 -13.63
N ILE A 29 11.63 -5.76 -14.51
CA ILE A 29 11.85 -6.80 -15.49
C ILE A 29 12.25 -6.16 -16.81
N ASP A 30 13.46 -6.46 -17.29
CA ASP A 30 13.91 -6.08 -18.62
C ASP A 30 13.16 -6.92 -19.66
N LEU A 31 12.39 -6.25 -20.53
CA LEU A 31 11.65 -6.84 -21.62
C LEU A 31 12.30 -6.61 -22.98
N SER A 32 13.45 -5.93 -23.04
CA SER A 32 14.14 -5.66 -24.30
C SER A 32 14.51 -6.94 -25.07
N ASN A 33 14.79 -8.05 -24.36
CA ASN A 33 15.06 -9.35 -25.00
C ASN A 33 13.79 -10.15 -25.36
N ARG A 34 12.59 -9.60 -25.09
CA ARG A 34 11.30 -10.26 -25.36
C ARG A 34 10.57 -9.72 -26.58
N LEU A 35 11.08 -8.66 -27.20
CA LEU A 35 10.56 -8.06 -28.43
C LEU A 35 11.56 -8.25 -29.57
N THR A 36 11.06 -8.32 -30.81
CA THR A 36 11.92 -8.17 -32.00
C THR A 36 12.40 -6.72 -32.11
N GLU A 37 13.49 -6.47 -32.86
CA GLU A 37 14.00 -5.10 -33.06
C GLU A 37 12.94 -4.15 -33.65
N GLU A 38 12.12 -4.65 -34.58
CA GLU A 38 11.01 -3.88 -35.19
C GLU A 38 9.95 -3.50 -34.15
N GLN A 39 9.56 -4.44 -33.28
CA GLN A 39 8.61 -4.17 -32.19
C GLN A 39 9.20 -3.21 -31.14
N ALA A 40 10.48 -3.38 -30.80
CA ALA A 40 11.15 -2.49 -29.86
C ALA A 40 11.23 -1.05 -30.39
N LEU A 41 11.48 -0.86 -31.70
CA LEU A 41 11.47 0.46 -32.35
C LEU A 41 10.09 1.11 -32.36
N GLU A 42 9.01 0.33 -32.47
CA GLU A 42 7.63 0.81 -32.42
C GLU A 42 7.26 1.32 -31.02
N PHE A 43 7.59 0.57 -29.97
CA PHE A 43 7.16 0.89 -28.60
C PHE A 43 8.13 1.77 -27.81
N VAL A 44 9.45 1.65 -28.04
CA VAL A 44 10.48 2.39 -27.29
C VAL A 44 11.68 2.74 -28.20
N PRO A 45 11.56 3.74 -29.10
CA PRO A 45 12.64 4.10 -30.03
C PRO A 45 13.89 4.55 -29.27
N GLY A 46 14.95 3.74 -29.31
CA GLY A 46 16.24 4.03 -28.66
C GLY A 46 16.28 3.83 -27.14
N GLY A 47 15.22 3.28 -26.52
CA GLY A 47 15.15 3.02 -25.08
C GLY A 47 15.10 1.53 -24.74
N LYS A 48 15.21 1.21 -23.45
CA LYS A 48 15.00 -0.15 -22.93
C LYS A 48 13.56 -0.30 -22.45
N LEU A 49 12.86 -1.33 -22.93
CA LEU A 49 11.53 -1.64 -22.43
C LEU A 49 11.66 -2.34 -21.08
N ARG A 50 11.15 -1.71 -20.03
CA ARG A 50 11.14 -2.27 -18.68
C ARG A 50 9.71 -2.33 -18.16
N PHE A 51 9.38 -3.44 -17.53
CA PHE A 51 8.14 -3.61 -16.81
C PHE A 51 8.41 -3.58 -15.31
N VAL A 52 7.68 -2.74 -14.57
CA VAL A 52 7.79 -2.67 -13.12
C VAL A 52 6.67 -3.52 -12.52
N GLN A 53 7.05 -4.57 -11.80
CA GLN A 53 6.13 -5.35 -11.00
C GLN A 53 6.18 -4.88 -9.55
N ASN A 54 5.09 -4.25 -9.11
CA ASN A 54 4.92 -3.80 -7.73
C ASN A 54 4.26 -4.87 -6.88
N ARG A 55 4.82 -5.15 -5.71
CA ARG A 55 4.22 -6.05 -4.70
C ARG A 55 4.22 -5.39 -3.33
N VAL A 56 3.09 -5.49 -2.63
CA VAL A 56 2.94 -5.00 -1.26
C VAL A 56 2.92 -6.15 -0.28
N THR A 57 3.69 -6.04 0.80
CA THR A 57 3.72 -6.99 1.92
C THR A 57 3.55 -6.24 3.24
N VAL A 58 2.96 -6.89 4.26
CA VAL A 58 2.74 -6.29 5.59
C VAL A 58 3.50 -7.11 6.64
N PRO A 59 4.14 -6.47 7.64
CA PRO A 59 4.75 -7.17 8.77
C PRO A 59 3.73 -8.02 9.54
N GLY A 60 4.15 -9.19 10.03
CA GLY A 60 3.23 -10.14 10.68
C GLY A 60 2.29 -10.87 9.71
N GLY A 61 2.76 -11.06 8.46
CA GLY A 61 2.01 -11.67 7.36
C GLY A 61 1.49 -13.09 7.60
N PRO A 62 0.89 -13.72 6.58
CA PRO A 62 0.18 -14.98 6.69
C PRO A 62 0.97 -16.05 7.44
N THR A 63 0.32 -16.72 8.39
CA THR A 63 0.89 -17.95 8.96
C THR A 63 1.01 -19.03 7.88
N VAL A 64 1.85 -20.05 8.09
CA VAL A 64 2.00 -21.17 7.13
C VAL A 64 0.65 -21.87 6.87
N ALA A 65 -0.23 -21.92 7.87
CA ALA A 65 -1.56 -22.51 7.76
C ALA A 65 -2.49 -21.72 6.83
N THR A 66 -2.36 -20.39 6.82
CA THR A 66 -3.16 -19.49 5.98
C THR A 66 -2.54 -19.28 4.59
N MET A 67 -1.21 -19.33 4.45
CA MET A 67 -0.53 -19.34 3.15
C MET A 67 -1.04 -20.45 2.21
N GLY A 68 -1.34 -21.64 2.75
CA GLY A 68 -1.88 -22.77 1.98
C GLY A 68 -3.28 -22.51 1.41
N ALA A 69 -4.10 -21.69 2.07
CA ALA A 69 -5.43 -21.32 1.58
C ALA A 69 -5.40 -20.21 0.52
N TYR A 70 -4.35 -19.38 0.51
CA TYR A 70 -4.21 -18.20 -0.35
C TYR A 70 -3.17 -18.34 -1.46
N ALA A 71 -2.46 -19.47 -1.58
CA ALA A 71 -1.46 -19.71 -2.63
C ALA A 71 -2.00 -19.53 -4.07
N HIS A 72 -3.33 -19.53 -4.25
CA HIS A 72 -4.01 -19.27 -5.52
C HIS A 72 -4.56 -17.84 -5.68
N LEU A 73 -4.54 -17.01 -4.63
CA LEU A 73 -5.18 -15.71 -4.57
C LEU A 73 -4.12 -14.60 -4.61
N SER A 74 -3.79 -14.19 -5.83
CA SER A 74 -3.39 -12.83 -6.22
C SER A 74 -2.33 -12.13 -5.37
N VAL A 75 -1.15 -11.92 -5.95
CA VAL A 75 -0.20 -10.95 -5.41
C VAL A 75 -0.88 -9.58 -5.31
N THR A 76 -0.86 -8.98 -4.11
CA THR A 76 -1.37 -7.63 -3.90
C THR A 76 -0.50 -6.62 -4.64
N ARG A 77 -1.02 -6.03 -5.72
CA ARG A 77 -0.31 -5.09 -6.60
C ARG A 77 -0.72 -3.65 -6.31
N ALA A 78 0.27 -2.79 -6.07
CA ALA A 78 0.06 -1.36 -6.00
C ALA A 78 -0.02 -0.74 -7.41
N LEU A 79 -1.06 0.06 -7.64
CA LEU A 79 -1.18 0.98 -8.77
C LEU A 79 -0.61 2.32 -8.30
N LEU A 80 0.56 2.68 -8.82
CA LEU A 80 1.24 3.91 -8.42
C LEU A 80 0.84 5.05 -9.36
N ASP A 81 0.48 6.18 -8.76
CA ASP A 81 0.15 7.42 -9.49
C ASP A 81 1.43 8.23 -9.78
N ASP A 82 2.45 8.08 -8.94
CA ASP A 82 3.72 8.79 -9.03
C ASP A 82 4.91 7.83 -9.11
N VAL A 83 5.96 8.28 -9.79
CA VAL A 83 7.26 7.60 -9.80
C VAL A 83 7.96 7.88 -8.47
N ILE A 84 8.32 6.82 -7.74
CA ILE A 84 9.11 6.97 -6.52
C ILE A 84 10.48 7.57 -6.94
N PRO A 85 10.89 8.73 -6.40
CA PRO A 85 12.07 9.46 -6.91
C PRO A 85 13.37 8.67 -6.87
N THR A 86 13.46 7.70 -5.96
CA THR A 86 14.51 6.69 -5.87
C THR A 86 13.92 5.35 -6.27
N VAL A 87 14.15 4.95 -7.52
CA VAL A 87 14.05 3.55 -7.94
C VAL A 87 15.43 3.13 -8.39
N LEU A 88 16.26 2.69 -7.45
CA LEU A 88 17.36 1.80 -7.81
C LEU A 88 16.79 0.39 -8.00
N ALA A 89 17.42 -0.40 -8.87
CA ALA A 89 16.95 -1.73 -9.19
C ALA A 89 16.86 -2.59 -7.91
N GLU A 90 15.67 -3.15 -7.64
CA GLU A 90 15.36 -4.00 -6.48
C GLU A 90 15.29 -3.29 -5.12
N GLU A 91 14.70 -2.09 -5.06
CA GLU A 91 14.42 -1.45 -3.77
C GLU A 91 13.12 -1.97 -3.12
N VAL A 92 13.24 -2.25 -1.82
CA VAL A 92 12.12 -2.40 -0.89
C VAL A 92 11.96 -1.05 -0.19
N VAL A 93 10.79 -0.45 -0.32
CA VAL A 93 10.47 0.86 0.25
C VAL A 93 9.44 0.68 1.35
N ASP A 94 9.69 1.28 2.52
CA ASP A 94 8.69 1.37 3.57
C ASP A 94 7.58 2.35 3.16
N ILE A 95 6.36 1.87 3.22
CA ILE A 95 5.14 2.59 2.86
C ILE A 95 4.10 2.46 3.97
N TYR A 96 3.05 3.26 3.87
CA TYR A 96 1.90 3.20 4.76
C TYR A 96 0.64 2.97 3.95
N LEU A 97 -0.21 2.06 4.43
CA LEU A 97 -1.50 1.74 3.83
C LEU A 97 -2.60 2.41 4.64
N SER A 98 -3.22 3.43 4.04
CA SER A 98 -4.39 4.12 4.58
C SER A 98 -5.64 3.37 4.12
N VAL A 99 -6.20 2.51 4.98
CA VAL A 99 -7.37 1.69 4.63
C VAL A 99 -8.63 2.55 4.69
N PHE A 100 -9.23 2.81 3.54
CA PHE A 100 -10.46 3.61 3.44
C PHE A 100 -11.69 2.79 3.09
N TYR A 101 -11.50 1.54 2.66
CA TYR A 101 -12.59 0.62 2.36
C TYR A 101 -12.21 -0.81 2.74
N CYS A 102 -13.10 -1.49 3.45
CA CYS A 102 -12.97 -2.91 3.67
C CYS A 102 -14.33 -3.59 3.90
N ARG A 103 -14.55 -4.75 3.27
CA ARG A 103 -15.74 -5.58 3.47
C ARG A 103 -15.41 -7.07 3.38
N PHE A 104 -16.34 -7.89 3.85
CA PHE A 104 -16.35 -9.31 3.57
C PHE A 104 -17.40 -9.62 2.50
N ASN A 105 -17.01 -10.40 1.49
CA ASN A 105 -17.93 -10.97 0.53
C ASN A 105 -18.79 -12.08 1.18
N ARG A 106 -19.81 -12.56 0.46
CA ARG A 106 -20.73 -13.61 0.96
C ARG A 106 -20.04 -14.93 1.27
N ASP A 107 -18.95 -15.24 0.57
CA ASP A 107 -18.10 -16.40 0.80
C ASP A 107 -17.12 -16.21 1.97
N GLY A 108 -17.21 -15.09 2.69
CA GLY A 108 -16.30 -14.73 3.77
C GLY A 108 -14.95 -14.21 3.30
N SER A 109 -14.72 -14.06 1.98
CA SER A 109 -13.47 -13.49 1.48
C SER A 109 -13.42 -11.99 1.74
N PRO A 110 -12.34 -11.48 2.37
CA PRO A 110 -12.20 -10.06 2.61
C PRO A 110 -11.70 -9.34 1.35
N VAL A 111 -12.27 -8.17 1.08
CA VAL A 111 -11.86 -7.25 0.00
C VAL A 111 -11.69 -5.88 0.60
N GLY A 112 -10.54 -5.25 0.34
CA GLY A 112 -10.29 -3.88 0.78
C GLY A 112 -9.61 -3.03 -0.26
N GLN A 113 -9.61 -1.74 -0.01
CA GLN A 113 -8.82 -0.76 -0.72
C GLN A 113 -8.09 0.13 0.27
N ALA A 114 -6.83 0.40 -0.04
CA ALA A 114 -6.00 1.31 0.71
C ALA A 114 -5.26 2.27 -0.22
N LEU A 115 -5.03 3.48 0.26
CA LEU A 115 -4.08 4.39 -0.36
C LEU A 115 -2.67 3.96 0.01
N VAL A 116 -1.76 3.99 -0.97
CA VAL A 116 -0.34 3.76 -0.75
C VAL A 116 0.31 5.10 -0.51
N LEU A 117 0.88 5.25 0.68
CA LEU A 117 1.45 6.50 1.16
C LEU A 117 2.94 6.36 1.45
N VAL A 118 3.68 7.42 1.23
CA VAL A 118 5.05 7.60 1.75
C VAL A 118 5.06 8.75 2.74
N ARG A 119 6.03 8.75 3.65
CA ARG A 119 6.21 9.86 4.59
C ARG A 119 6.60 11.14 3.84
N GLY A 120 5.92 12.24 4.19
CA GLY A 120 6.24 13.58 3.71
C GLY A 120 7.43 14.19 4.44
N ILE A 121 7.78 15.43 4.07
CA ILE A 121 8.88 16.16 4.71
C ILE A 121 8.42 16.70 6.06
N GLU A 122 7.19 17.21 6.12
CA GLU A 122 6.64 17.71 7.37
C GLU A 122 6.17 16.56 8.26
N LYS A 123 6.12 16.86 9.55
CA LYS A 123 5.77 15.91 10.58
C LYS A 123 4.28 15.53 10.52
N GLY A 124 3.98 14.24 10.41
CA GLY A 124 2.62 13.72 10.26
C GLY A 124 2.01 13.92 8.86
N GLU A 125 2.83 14.40 7.92
CA GLU A 125 2.50 14.49 6.50
C GLU A 125 2.77 13.15 5.82
N PHE A 126 1.83 12.73 5.00
CA PHE A 126 1.94 11.59 4.12
C PHE A 126 1.60 12.02 2.70
N ARG A 127 2.39 11.58 1.74
CA ARG A 127 2.11 11.80 0.32
C ARG A 127 1.52 10.54 -0.28
N ARG A 128 0.42 10.69 -1.00
CA ARG A 128 -0.15 9.60 -1.80
C ARG A 128 0.76 9.31 -3.00
N ILE A 129 1.18 8.07 -3.13
CA ILE A 129 1.93 7.58 -4.31
C ILE A 129 1.14 6.55 -5.11
N GLY A 130 -0.04 6.15 -4.64
CA GLY A 130 -0.89 5.22 -5.36
C GLY A 130 -2.04 4.67 -4.53
N GLN A 131 -2.56 3.55 -5.01
CA GLN A 131 -3.61 2.77 -4.35
C GLN A 131 -3.36 1.28 -4.53
N VAL A 132 -3.92 0.49 -3.63
CA VAL A 132 -3.80 -0.97 -3.65
C VAL A 132 -5.15 -1.61 -3.36
N GLY A 133 -5.51 -2.59 -4.19
CA GLY A 133 -6.57 -3.54 -3.87
C GLY A 133 -6.02 -4.56 -2.90
N MET A 134 -6.55 -4.62 -1.68
CA MET A 134 -6.06 -5.53 -0.66
C MET A 134 -6.78 -6.88 -0.79
N THR A 135 -6.00 -7.95 -0.89
CA THR A 135 -6.48 -9.34 -0.88
C THR A 135 -5.59 -10.18 0.04
N GLY A 136 -6.15 -11.24 0.65
CA GLY A 136 -5.42 -12.32 1.32
C GLY A 136 -4.24 -11.86 2.20
N GLU A 137 -3.02 -11.87 1.62
CA GLU A 137 -1.75 -11.57 2.28
C GLU A 137 -1.71 -10.25 3.07
N THR A 138 -2.39 -9.19 2.61
CA THR A 138 -2.35 -7.85 3.25
C THR A 138 -3.44 -7.68 4.30
N ILE A 139 -4.52 -8.44 4.18
CA ILE A 139 -5.76 -8.25 4.94
C ILE A 139 -5.92 -9.30 6.04
N GLU A 140 -5.25 -10.44 5.93
CA GLU A 140 -5.40 -11.59 6.83
C GLU A 140 -5.21 -11.24 8.31
N PRO A 141 -4.20 -10.44 8.73
CA PRO A 141 -4.07 -10.06 10.14
C PRO A 141 -5.34 -9.38 10.66
N TRP A 142 -6.08 -8.64 9.82
CA TRP A 142 -7.38 -8.07 10.18
C TRP A 142 -8.55 -9.04 9.99
N ALA A 143 -8.54 -9.87 8.94
CA ALA A 143 -9.68 -10.65 8.47
C ALA A 143 -10.30 -11.56 9.55
N GLU A 144 -9.46 -12.14 10.41
CA GLU A 144 -9.90 -13.09 11.42
C GLU A 144 -10.74 -12.44 12.53
N ASN A 145 -10.37 -11.22 12.97
CA ASN A 145 -10.96 -10.59 14.17
C ASN A 145 -11.61 -9.23 13.90
N ARG A 146 -11.55 -8.75 12.64
CA ARG A 146 -11.98 -7.40 12.22
C ARG A 146 -11.36 -6.29 13.05
N ASP A 147 -10.16 -6.53 13.57
CA ASP A 147 -9.49 -5.66 14.52
C ASP A 147 -8.13 -5.21 13.97
N PHE A 148 -7.98 -3.90 13.80
CA PHE A 148 -6.74 -3.29 13.33
C PHE A 148 -5.65 -3.24 14.42
N SER A 149 -6.00 -3.52 15.68
CA SER A 149 -5.02 -3.62 16.78
C SER A 149 -4.02 -4.77 16.62
N LYS A 150 -4.30 -5.72 15.72
CA LYS A 150 -3.39 -6.81 15.36
C LYS A 150 -2.18 -6.36 14.55
N PHE A 151 -2.27 -5.23 13.86
CA PHE A 151 -1.09 -4.63 13.25
C PHE A 151 -0.25 -3.99 14.33
N ALA A 152 1.08 -4.14 14.21
CA ALA A 152 2.00 -3.51 15.14
C ALA A 152 1.68 -2.01 15.25
N PRO A 153 1.60 -1.45 16.46
CA PRO A 153 1.42 -0.03 16.61
C PRO A 153 2.56 0.69 15.91
N LEU A 154 2.24 1.83 15.31
CA LEU A 154 3.21 2.72 14.74
C LEU A 154 3.90 3.44 15.90
N THR A 155 5.06 2.92 16.32
CA THR A 155 5.77 3.34 17.54
C THR A 155 6.93 4.30 17.27
N ASP A 156 7.15 4.72 16.02
CA ASP A 156 8.25 5.64 15.72
C ASP A 156 7.93 7.01 16.34
N ASP A 157 8.77 7.47 17.28
CA ASP A 157 8.62 8.75 18.01
C ASP A 157 8.55 9.98 17.06
N GLU A 158 8.96 9.81 15.81
CA GLU A 158 8.86 10.84 14.76
C GLU A 158 7.50 10.87 14.05
N GLU A 159 6.73 9.79 14.13
CA GLU A 159 5.37 9.68 13.63
C GLU A 159 4.43 10.29 14.67
N PHE A 160 4.24 11.61 14.65
CA PHE A 160 3.17 12.23 15.43
C PHE A 160 1.82 11.94 14.77
N LEU A 161 1.46 10.66 14.79
CA LEU A 161 0.11 10.21 14.71
C LEU A 161 -0.50 10.54 16.07
N SER A 162 -1.41 11.51 16.14
CA SER A 162 -2.28 11.52 17.32
C SER A 162 -3.06 10.22 17.25
N MET A 163 -2.77 9.30 18.17
CA MET A 163 -3.54 8.07 18.29
C MET A 163 -5.00 8.48 18.43
N GLY A 164 -5.85 7.92 17.57
CA GLY A 164 -7.29 8.03 17.77
C GLY A 164 -7.68 7.32 19.06
N ASP A 165 -8.96 7.41 19.42
CA ASP A 165 -9.49 6.81 20.65
C ASP A 165 -9.40 5.27 20.70
N ARG A 166 -8.88 4.62 19.64
CA ARG A 166 -8.78 3.17 19.49
C ARG A 166 -7.41 2.75 18.94
N PRO A 167 -6.83 1.65 19.43
CA PRO A 167 -5.61 1.07 18.87
C PRO A 167 -5.73 0.82 17.36
N GLY A 168 -4.67 1.12 16.61
CA GLY A 168 -4.64 0.94 15.15
C GLY A 168 -5.41 1.99 14.36
N ILE A 169 -6.02 2.99 15.00
CA ILE A 169 -6.64 4.15 14.35
C ILE A 169 -5.81 5.39 14.63
N TYR A 170 -5.49 6.14 13.58
CA TYR A 170 -4.61 7.30 13.66
C TYR A 170 -5.22 8.49 12.92
N ASN A 171 -4.90 9.70 13.37
CA ASN A 171 -5.13 10.91 12.58
C ASN A 171 -3.85 11.29 11.84
N TYR A 172 -3.93 11.47 10.52
CA TYR A 172 -2.80 11.83 9.68
C TYR A 172 -3.22 12.74 8.53
N ARG A 173 -2.25 13.47 7.96
CA ARG A 173 -2.49 14.43 6.87
C ARG A 173 -1.99 13.83 5.57
N ILE A 174 -2.84 13.87 4.54
CA ILE A 174 -2.45 13.58 3.17
C ILE A 174 -2.29 14.90 2.42
N VAL A 175 -1.14 15.07 1.79
CA VAL A 175 -0.81 16.16 0.86
C VAL A 175 -0.69 15.65 -0.58
#